data_AF-A0A935W8X1-F1
#
_entry.id   AF-A0A935W8X1-F1
#
_cell.length_a   1.000
_cell.length_b   1.000
_cell.length_c   1.000
_cell.angle_alpha   90.00
_cell.angle_beta   90.00
_cell.angle_gamma   90.00
#
_symmetry.space_group_name_H-M   'P 1'
#
loop_
_entity.id
_entity.type
_entity.pdbx_description
1 polymer ?
#
loop_
_entity_poly.entity_id
_entity_poly.type
_entity_poly.pdbx_seq_one_letter_code
_entity_poly.pdbx_strand_id
1 'polypeptide(L)'
;MYVNGTSTSNVIFDFINQTSSNSIKINSTGISNINYAEIKNAYNGIYLDNSASTITNCKIHNCTYGIKTNYNTPTIETNKIYDNSYGIYSYQGTPKITDNYIYNIAGYGITINGSTNTFIRKNTLSYCHGGIYAYGNQSIKLRGYSGYSYGLNLIQNYYSDKILYVTGGTADLGEYGYSSYLEGQNNFIKNSTPVIANSTANEILAEKNYWNGTPQTSWFAGSISYDPYLSSANSSAGSTLDKNLGVESDKLLLAEATELSDMKSLVSSSEKFKQLIAEYPESKYAGLAIAWDMSLNKSEGNLYSQKEYLMNNIKHENKLVRENSLLWLETLHSEAGEVKEAENIVQLTSPEETIGTEIRLNYANDLLNLYNEKEKAEEVFNDILKYNKSDDIDYTINVIKEMSNYSENNLKNIQNLAKDIEIGTEPIINKYELFSNYPNPFNPATK
;
A
#
# COMPACT_ATOMS: atom_id res chain seq x y z
N MET A 1 3.72 14.93 21.84
CA MET A 1 2.49 15.75 21.98
C MET A 1 1.36 15.02 21.27
N TYR A 2 0.17 14.98 21.83
CA TYR A 2 -1.00 14.38 21.18
C TYR A 2 -2.08 15.44 21.08
N VAL A 3 -2.52 15.71 19.86
CA VAL A 3 -3.70 16.53 19.57
C VAL A 3 -4.67 15.59 18.88
N ASN A 4 -5.71 15.15 19.59
CA ASN A 4 -6.64 14.13 19.10
C ASN A 4 -8.06 14.68 19.14
N GLY A 5 -8.50 15.28 18.03
CA GLY A 5 -9.91 15.58 17.80
C GLY A 5 -10.65 14.40 17.17
N THR A 6 -11.86 14.66 16.69
CA THR A 6 -12.64 13.73 15.86
C THR A 6 -13.14 14.44 14.60
N SER A 7 -13.65 13.69 13.63
CA SER A 7 -14.25 14.25 12.39
C SER A 7 -15.43 15.20 12.64
N THR A 8 -16.07 15.08 13.80
CA THR A 8 -17.21 15.92 14.22
C THR A 8 -16.85 16.96 15.27
N SER A 9 -15.66 16.89 15.87
CA SER A 9 -15.22 17.77 16.95
C SER A 9 -13.70 17.98 16.89
N ASN A 10 -13.29 18.96 16.10
CA ASN A 10 -11.88 19.32 15.95
C ASN A 10 -11.31 19.98 17.23
N VAL A 11 -10.01 19.78 17.49
CA VAL A 11 -9.28 20.61 18.46
C VAL A 11 -8.87 21.92 17.77
N ILE A 12 -9.33 23.05 18.27
CA ILE A 12 -9.14 24.35 17.61
C ILE A 12 -7.98 25.13 18.26
N PHE A 13 -7.02 25.54 17.43
CA PHE A 13 -5.96 26.48 17.74
C PHE A 13 -6.13 27.72 16.87
N ASP A 14 -6.68 28.77 17.45
CA ASP A 14 -6.87 30.08 16.80
C ASP A 14 -5.88 31.08 17.37
N PHE A 15 -4.87 31.44 16.58
CA PHE A 15 -3.85 32.38 17.00
C PHE A 15 -4.27 33.82 16.67
N ILE A 16 -3.72 34.80 17.39
CA ILE A 16 -4.17 36.19 17.28
C ILE A 16 -3.81 36.80 15.91
N ASN A 17 -2.67 36.40 15.33
CA ASN A 17 -2.17 36.86 14.03
C ASN A 17 -0.92 36.08 13.56
N GLN A 18 -0.54 36.31 12.30
CA GLN A 18 0.64 35.70 11.64
C GLN A 18 1.99 36.28 12.09
N THR A 19 2.16 36.67 13.36
CA THR A 19 3.44 37.18 13.88
C THR A 19 4.45 36.07 14.17
N SER A 20 5.75 36.43 14.17
CA SER A 20 6.92 35.57 13.96
C SER A 20 7.19 34.41 14.95
N SER A 21 6.23 33.96 15.75
CA SER A 21 6.44 32.83 16.69
C SER A 21 5.18 31.99 16.98
N ASN A 22 4.00 32.35 16.47
CA ASN A 22 2.79 31.58 16.72
C ASN A 22 2.80 30.29 15.88
N SER A 23 2.76 29.13 16.56
CA SER A 23 2.69 27.81 15.94
C SER A 23 2.42 26.71 16.96
N ILE A 24 1.91 25.56 16.50
CA ILE A 24 2.17 24.29 17.19
C ILE A 24 3.62 23.91 16.87
N LYS A 25 4.51 24.12 17.84
CA LYS A 25 5.95 23.89 17.68
C LYS A 25 6.37 22.57 18.31
N ILE A 26 6.97 21.68 17.53
CA ILE A 26 7.54 20.42 18.01
C ILE A 26 9.03 20.42 17.67
N ASN A 27 9.87 20.43 18.71
CA ASN A 27 11.32 20.35 18.57
C ASN A 27 11.83 18.97 19.00
N SER A 28 12.99 18.58 18.49
CA SER A 28 13.92 17.58 19.05
C SER A 28 13.32 16.20 19.35
N THR A 29 13.49 15.22 18.45
CA THR A 29 13.09 13.78 18.56
C THR A 29 11.66 13.50 19.00
N GLY A 30 10.86 14.52 19.28
CA GLY A 30 9.49 14.41 19.75
C GLY A 30 8.66 13.72 18.68
N ILE A 31 8.12 12.56 19.00
CA ILE A 31 7.06 11.96 18.22
C ILE A 31 5.76 12.65 18.66
N SER A 32 5.01 13.14 17.69
CA SER A 32 3.68 13.67 17.93
C SER A 32 2.69 13.11 16.93
N ASN A 33 1.46 12.96 17.38
CA ASN A 33 0.32 12.66 16.51
C ASN A 33 -0.65 13.83 16.64
N ILE A 34 -0.81 14.57 15.55
CA ILE A 34 -1.76 15.68 15.44
C ILE A 34 -2.84 15.23 14.47
N ASN A 35 -4.01 14.92 15.01
CA ASN A 35 -5.15 14.40 14.29
C ASN A 35 -6.41 15.25 14.56
N TYR A 36 -7.17 15.57 13.52
CA TYR A 36 -8.40 16.35 13.60
C TYR A 36 -8.24 17.70 14.34
N ALA A 37 -7.15 18.43 14.05
CA ALA A 37 -6.97 19.80 14.54
C ALA A 37 -7.48 20.82 13.51
N GLU A 38 -7.98 21.96 13.97
CA GLU A 38 -8.12 23.18 13.16
C GLU A 38 -7.11 24.21 13.66
N ILE A 39 -6.19 24.63 12.81
CA ILE A 39 -5.11 25.54 13.15
C ILE A 39 -5.17 26.74 12.22
N LYS A 40 -5.28 27.94 12.77
CA LYS A 40 -5.42 29.16 11.96
C LYS A 40 -4.77 30.40 12.53
N ASN A 41 -4.57 31.38 11.64
CA ASN A 41 -4.08 32.71 11.97
C ASN A 41 -2.68 32.71 12.63
N ALA A 42 -1.82 31.75 12.26
CA ALA A 42 -0.49 31.56 12.84
C ALA A 42 0.64 31.95 11.85
N TYR A 43 1.88 32.08 12.32
CA TYR A 43 3.01 32.23 11.39
C TYR A 43 3.36 30.88 10.76
N ASN A 44 3.57 29.84 11.56
CA ASN A 44 3.51 28.45 11.08
C ASN A 44 2.27 27.82 11.70
N GLY A 45 1.40 27.17 10.92
CA GLY A 45 0.33 26.35 11.52
C GLY A 45 0.96 25.26 12.39
N ILE A 46 1.79 24.43 11.76
CA ILE A 46 2.62 23.43 12.45
C ILE A 46 4.09 23.66 12.06
N TYR A 47 4.97 23.72 13.07
CA TYR A 47 6.41 23.77 12.89
C TYR A 47 7.06 22.53 13.52
N LEU A 48 7.71 21.72 12.67
CA LEU A 48 8.44 20.53 13.06
C LEU A 48 9.95 20.77 12.89
N ASP A 49 10.73 20.52 13.93
CA ASP A 49 12.18 20.68 13.92
C ASP A 49 12.87 19.45 14.50
N ASN A 50 13.52 18.68 13.64
CA ASN A 50 14.17 17.42 14.00
C ASN A 50 13.22 16.44 14.71
N SER A 51 12.01 16.25 14.19
CA SER A 51 10.92 15.47 14.81
C SER A 51 10.16 14.60 13.80
N ALA A 52 9.97 13.30 14.07
CA ALA A 52 9.19 12.40 13.21
C ALA A 52 7.72 12.34 13.67
N SER A 53 6.95 13.35 13.29
CA SER A 53 5.54 13.48 13.67
C SER A 53 4.58 13.07 12.56
N THR A 54 3.40 12.59 12.95
CA THR A 54 2.27 12.30 12.06
C THR A 54 1.23 13.41 12.18
N ILE A 55 0.84 13.98 11.04
CA ILE A 55 -0.15 15.06 10.94
C ILE A 55 -1.26 14.58 10.00
N THR A 56 -2.44 14.34 10.54
CA THR A 56 -3.58 13.78 9.80
C THR A 56 -4.89 14.49 10.04
N ASN A 57 -5.78 14.49 9.04
CA ASN A 57 -7.15 15.01 9.15
C ASN A 57 -7.28 16.45 9.68
N CYS A 58 -6.23 17.26 9.55
CA CYS A 58 -6.22 18.63 10.08
C CYS A 58 -6.74 19.63 9.03
N LYS A 59 -7.28 20.75 9.51
CA LYS A 59 -7.54 21.97 8.74
C LYS A 59 -6.51 23.01 9.12
N ILE A 60 -5.73 23.49 8.16
CA ILE A 60 -4.63 24.43 8.43
C ILE A 60 -4.73 25.60 7.46
N HIS A 61 -5.05 26.79 7.96
CA HIS A 61 -5.34 27.92 7.08
C HIS A 61 -5.02 29.30 7.65
N ASN A 62 -4.99 30.32 6.79
CA ASN A 62 -4.66 31.70 7.16
C ASN A 62 -3.31 31.84 7.89
N CYS A 63 -2.33 31.03 7.52
CA CYS A 63 -0.97 31.03 8.07
C CYS A 63 0.07 31.49 7.04
N THR A 64 1.25 31.95 7.49
CA THR A 64 2.36 32.19 6.55
C THR A 64 2.86 30.87 5.96
N TYR A 65 3.11 29.88 6.81
CA TYR A 65 3.34 28.49 6.41
C TYR A 65 2.25 27.62 7.01
N GLY A 66 1.56 26.81 6.20
CA GLY A 66 0.62 25.82 6.73
C GLY A 66 1.37 24.81 7.60
N ILE A 67 2.25 24.03 6.97
CA ILE A 67 3.16 23.11 7.67
C ILE A 67 4.59 23.42 7.25
N LYS A 68 5.46 23.67 8.23
CA LYS A 68 6.89 23.86 8.02
C LYS A 68 7.68 22.77 8.74
N THR A 69 8.58 22.11 8.02
CA THR A 69 9.35 20.98 8.55
C THR A 69 10.83 21.18 8.27
N ASN A 70 11.68 20.97 9.29
CA ASN A 70 13.13 21.08 9.22
C ASN A 70 13.79 19.78 9.73
N TYR A 71 14.73 19.22 8.97
CA TYR A 71 15.60 18.12 9.41
C TYR A 71 14.86 16.85 9.87
N ASN A 72 13.78 16.46 9.21
CA ASN A 72 12.87 15.46 9.76
C ASN A 72 12.17 14.56 8.72
N THR A 73 11.46 13.54 9.20
CA THR A 73 10.81 12.51 8.38
C THR A 73 9.29 12.39 8.69
N PRO A 74 8.51 13.48 8.61
CA PRO A 74 7.12 13.47 9.04
C PRO A 74 6.22 12.75 8.03
N THR A 75 5.10 12.25 8.53
CA THR A 75 3.97 11.80 7.71
C THR A 75 2.91 12.90 7.73
N ILE A 76 2.60 13.47 6.57
CA ILE A 76 1.60 14.53 6.39
C ILE A 76 0.53 13.98 5.46
N GLU A 77 -0.61 13.61 6.01
CA GLU A 77 -1.61 12.83 5.29
C GLU A 77 -3.04 13.30 5.50
N THR A 78 -3.86 13.34 4.44
CA THR A 78 -5.30 13.64 4.53
C THR A 78 -5.59 14.96 5.26
N ASN A 79 -4.81 16.02 5.00
CA ASN A 79 -5.05 17.35 5.57
C ASN A 79 -5.67 18.30 4.54
N LYS A 80 -6.49 19.24 5.03
CA LYS A 80 -7.00 20.37 4.26
C LYS A 80 -6.17 21.62 4.57
N ILE A 81 -5.33 22.05 3.63
CA ILE A 81 -4.35 23.14 3.82
C ILE A 81 -4.66 24.26 2.83
N TYR A 82 -5.07 25.44 3.32
CA TYR A 82 -5.57 26.47 2.41
C TYR A 82 -5.42 27.91 2.90
N ASP A 83 -5.53 28.88 1.99
CA ASP A 83 -5.41 30.31 2.30
C ASP A 83 -4.12 30.66 3.09
N ASN A 84 -3.02 29.96 2.79
CA ASN A 84 -1.71 30.19 3.39
C ASN A 84 -0.75 30.87 2.39
N SER A 85 0.33 31.50 2.87
CA SER A 85 1.37 31.98 1.94
C SER A 85 2.14 30.82 1.30
N TYR A 86 2.43 29.77 2.06
CA TYR A 86 2.95 28.49 1.60
C TYR A 86 2.13 27.34 2.20
N GLY A 87 1.84 26.30 1.43
CA GLY A 87 1.09 25.14 1.92
C GLY A 87 1.94 24.26 2.83
N ILE A 88 2.78 23.43 2.22
CA ILE A 88 3.79 22.62 2.93
C ILE A 88 5.18 23.07 2.52
N TYR A 89 6.05 23.35 3.48
CA TYR A 89 7.44 23.71 3.25
C TYR A 89 8.35 22.74 4.01
N SER A 90 9.14 21.95 3.29
CA SER A 90 10.10 20.99 3.87
C SER A 90 11.54 21.40 3.58
N TYR A 91 12.35 21.45 4.63
CA TYR A 91 13.76 21.79 4.58
C TYR A 91 14.63 20.65 5.13
N GLN A 92 15.52 20.14 4.29
CA GLN A 92 16.53 19.13 4.66
C GLN A 92 15.96 17.90 5.38
N GLY A 93 14.79 17.40 4.96
CA GLY A 93 14.11 16.23 5.53
C GLY A 93 13.88 15.08 4.54
N THR A 94 13.01 14.13 4.91
CA THR A 94 12.46 13.08 4.04
C THR A 94 10.95 12.88 4.30
N PRO A 95 10.11 13.92 4.11
CA PRO A 95 8.69 13.83 4.41
C PRO A 95 7.94 12.88 3.46
N LYS A 96 6.87 12.30 3.99
CA LYS A 96 5.84 11.58 3.23
C LYS A 96 4.59 12.48 3.18
N ILE A 97 4.20 12.91 1.99
CA ILE A 97 3.09 13.85 1.77
C ILE A 97 2.04 13.15 0.93
N THR A 98 0.99 12.63 1.57
CA THR A 98 -0.04 11.81 0.91
C THR A 98 -1.43 12.42 1.06
N ASP A 99 -2.27 12.33 0.04
CA ASP A 99 -3.71 12.53 0.19
C ASP A 99 -4.16 13.89 0.75
N ASN A 100 -3.33 14.92 0.68
CA ASN A 100 -3.69 16.26 1.18
C ASN A 100 -4.45 17.04 0.13
N TYR A 101 -5.43 17.83 0.58
CA TYR A 101 -6.10 18.81 -0.25
C TYR A 101 -5.55 20.21 0.04
N ILE A 102 -4.73 20.71 -0.88
CA ILE A 102 -3.97 21.95 -0.74
C ILE A 102 -4.50 22.96 -1.77
N TYR A 103 -5.08 24.07 -1.32
CA TYR A 103 -5.66 25.04 -2.25
C TYR A 103 -5.61 26.50 -1.81
N ASN A 104 -5.80 27.43 -2.73
CA ASN A 104 -5.73 28.88 -2.47
C ASN A 104 -4.42 29.29 -1.78
N ILE A 105 -3.29 28.78 -2.26
CA ILE A 105 -1.97 29.10 -1.70
C ILE A 105 -1.35 30.26 -2.47
N ALA A 106 -0.96 31.32 -1.77
CA ALA A 106 -0.40 32.52 -2.41
C ALA A 106 0.97 32.28 -3.07
N GLY A 107 1.72 31.28 -2.60
CA GLY A 107 2.97 30.77 -3.18
C GLY A 107 2.80 29.35 -3.75
N TYR A 108 3.79 28.49 -3.54
CA TYR A 108 3.69 27.09 -3.94
C TYR A 108 2.91 26.25 -2.93
N GLY A 109 2.09 25.33 -3.45
CA GLY A 109 1.36 24.36 -2.63
C GLY A 109 2.31 23.48 -1.81
N ILE A 110 3.37 22.97 -2.43
CA ILE A 110 4.44 22.22 -1.76
C ILE A 110 5.79 22.81 -2.16
N THR A 111 6.64 23.10 -1.18
CA THR A 111 8.01 23.56 -1.38
C THR A 111 8.99 22.61 -0.72
N ILE A 112 9.96 22.11 -1.48
CA ILE A 112 10.98 21.17 -1.04
C ILE A 112 12.36 21.80 -1.21
N ASN A 113 13.06 22.04 -0.10
CA ASN A 113 14.38 22.63 -0.07
C ASN A 113 15.40 21.65 0.52
N GLY A 114 16.25 21.05 -0.33
CA GLY A 114 17.31 20.12 0.08
C GLY A 114 16.83 18.87 0.82
N SER A 115 15.53 18.54 0.75
CA SER A 115 14.97 17.31 1.32
C SER A 115 15.17 16.15 0.35
N THR A 116 15.57 14.99 0.84
CA THR A 116 15.82 13.81 -0.01
C THR A 116 14.68 12.81 0.14
N ASN A 117 14.55 11.86 -0.78
CA ASN A 117 13.56 10.77 -0.72
C ASN A 117 12.15 11.23 -0.32
N THR A 118 11.73 12.39 -0.82
CA THR A 118 10.43 12.96 -0.52
C THR A 118 9.40 12.36 -1.44
N PHE A 119 8.35 11.76 -0.87
CA PHE A 119 7.25 11.18 -1.64
C PHE A 119 6.04 12.10 -1.57
N ILE A 120 5.50 12.43 -2.73
CA ILE A 120 4.32 13.28 -2.90
C ILE A 120 3.31 12.48 -3.71
N ARG A 121 2.22 12.08 -3.07
CA ARG A 121 1.29 11.12 -3.67
C ARG A 121 -0.16 11.45 -3.37
N LYS A 122 -1.07 11.26 -4.33
CA LYS A 122 -2.52 11.37 -4.14
C LYS A 122 -2.97 12.72 -3.59
N ASN A 123 -2.15 13.76 -3.71
CA ASN A 123 -2.55 15.09 -3.25
C ASN A 123 -3.39 15.78 -4.32
N THR A 124 -4.35 16.61 -3.91
CA THR A 124 -4.91 17.63 -4.81
C THR A 124 -4.30 18.98 -4.51
N LEU A 125 -3.67 19.60 -5.50
CA LEU A 125 -3.17 20.97 -5.46
C LEU A 125 -3.96 21.80 -6.47
N SER A 126 -4.73 22.78 -6.00
CA SER A 126 -5.55 23.64 -6.86
C SER A 126 -5.46 25.10 -6.44
N TYR A 127 -5.53 26.06 -7.37
CA TYR A 127 -5.58 27.48 -7.00
C TYR A 127 -4.36 27.92 -6.17
N CYS A 128 -3.18 27.39 -6.50
CA CYS A 128 -1.90 27.81 -5.92
C CYS A 128 -1.17 28.73 -6.92
N HIS A 129 -0.25 29.60 -6.49
CA HIS A 129 0.58 30.35 -7.44
C HIS A 129 1.42 29.41 -8.32
N GLY A 130 2.00 28.36 -7.71
CA GLY A 130 2.55 27.20 -8.39
C GLY A 130 2.23 25.90 -7.63
N GLY A 131 2.37 24.75 -8.29
CA GLY A 131 2.08 23.45 -7.65
C GLY A 131 3.16 23.05 -6.65
N ILE A 132 4.28 22.58 -7.18
CA ILE A 132 5.42 22.07 -6.42
C ILE A 132 6.68 22.81 -6.84
N TYR A 133 7.44 23.32 -5.86
CA TYR A 133 8.77 23.88 -6.09
C TYR A 133 9.83 23.07 -5.35
N ALA A 134 10.87 22.65 -6.06
CA ALA A 134 11.95 21.85 -5.52
C ALA A 134 13.30 22.48 -5.84
N TYR A 135 14.11 22.76 -4.82
CA TYR A 135 15.44 23.36 -4.96
C TYR A 135 16.45 22.86 -3.91
N GLY A 136 17.74 23.02 -4.19
CA GLY A 136 18.84 22.48 -3.36
C GLY A 136 19.32 21.09 -3.83
N ASN A 137 19.84 20.27 -2.93
CA ASN A 137 20.20 18.87 -3.22
C ASN A 137 19.06 17.95 -2.78
N GLN A 138 17.98 17.88 -3.56
CA GLN A 138 16.78 17.08 -3.25
C GLN A 138 16.65 15.81 -4.09
N SER A 139 15.73 14.93 -3.66
CA SER A 139 15.14 13.89 -4.51
C SER A 139 13.65 13.83 -4.21
N ILE A 140 12.83 14.26 -5.17
CA ILE A 140 11.36 14.20 -5.07
C ILE A 140 10.81 13.07 -5.94
N LYS A 141 9.79 12.40 -5.44
CA LYS A 141 9.08 11.32 -6.12
C LYS A 141 7.59 11.63 -6.13
N LEU A 142 7.05 11.91 -7.31
CA LEU A 142 5.61 12.01 -7.58
C LEU A 142 5.08 10.67 -8.09
N ARG A 143 5.54 9.60 -7.45
CA ARG A 143 5.11 8.22 -7.67
C ARG A 143 4.90 7.58 -6.30
N GLY A 144 4.37 6.37 -6.27
CA GLY A 144 4.12 5.70 -5.01
C GLY A 144 5.39 5.22 -4.30
N TYR A 145 5.19 4.77 -3.06
CA TYR A 145 6.27 4.46 -2.11
C TYR A 145 7.10 3.23 -2.47
N SER A 146 6.51 2.29 -3.19
CA SER A 146 7.12 1.02 -3.62
C SER A 146 7.11 0.92 -5.15
N GLY A 147 7.82 -0.08 -5.68
CA GLY A 147 7.94 -0.39 -7.11
C GLY A 147 6.64 -0.60 -7.89
N TYR A 148 5.49 -0.59 -7.19
CA TYR A 148 4.16 -0.99 -7.67
C TYR A 148 3.07 0.07 -7.44
N SER A 149 3.42 1.23 -6.89
CA SER A 149 2.44 2.24 -6.51
C SER A 149 2.50 3.48 -7.41
N TYR A 150 1.33 3.98 -7.78
CA TYR A 150 1.16 5.16 -8.63
C TYR A 150 1.25 6.47 -7.85
N GLY A 151 1.61 7.56 -8.54
CA GLY A 151 1.66 8.91 -8.00
C GLY A 151 0.29 9.49 -7.68
N LEU A 152 -0.66 9.39 -8.62
CA LEU A 152 -2.06 9.80 -8.45
C LEU A 152 -2.26 11.24 -7.95
N ASN A 153 -1.31 12.15 -8.12
CA ASN A 153 -1.52 13.55 -7.74
C ASN A 153 -2.42 14.24 -8.77
N LEU A 154 -3.32 15.11 -8.31
CA LEU A 154 -4.07 16.04 -9.15
C LEU A 154 -3.52 17.44 -8.92
N ILE A 155 -2.89 18.05 -9.93
CA ILE A 155 -2.38 19.42 -9.84
C ILE A 155 -3.01 20.24 -10.94
N GLN A 156 -3.75 21.28 -10.56
CA GLN A 156 -4.61 22.05 -11.47
C GLN A 156 -4.72 23.53 -11.08
N ASN A 157 -5.29 24.33 -11.98
CA ASN A 157 -5.77 25.70 -11.69
C ASN A 157 -4.76 26.62 -11.00
N TYR A 158 -3.48 26.60 -11.38
CA TYR A 158 -2.42 27.43 -10.79
C TYR A 158 -2.35 28.83 -11.42
N TYR A 159 -2.05 29.86 -10.63
CA TYR A 159 -2.30 31.25 -11.06
C TYR A 159 -1.24 31.85 -11.98
N SER A 160 0.04 31.56 -11.78
CA SER A 160 1.09 32.37 -12.42
C SER A 160 2.41 31.65 -12.67
N ASP A 161 2.61 30.45 -12.13
CA ASP A 161 3.86 29.71 -12.28
C ASP A 161 3.65 28.33 -12.94
N LYS A 162 4.49 27.34 -12.61
CA LYS A 162 4.48 25.96 -13.12
C LYS A 162 3.75 25.02 -12.17
N ILE A 163 3.29 23.88 -12.70
CA ILE A 163 2.87 22.73 -11.88
C ILE A 163 4.04 22.20 -11.07
N LEU A 164 5.19 22.03 -11.73
CA LEU A 164 6.42 21.60 -11.09
C LEU A 164 7.59 22.47 -11.55
N TYR A 165 8.33 23.01 -10.59
CA TYR A 165 9.58 23.69 -10.86
C TYR A 165 10.73 23.04 -10.07
N VAL A 166 11.74 22.54 -10.78
CA VAL A 166 12.91 21.88 -10.19
C VAL A 166 14.16 22.66 -10.57
N THR A 167 14.85 23.22 -9.57
CA THR A 167 16.10 23.97 -9.76
C THR A 167 17.32 23.33 -9.11
N GLY A 168 17.14 22.14 -8.50
CA GLY A 168 18.22 21.35 -7.93
C GLY A 168 17.88 19.86 -7.85
N GLY A 169 18.82 19.01 -7.46
CA GLY A 169 18.54 17.60 -7.19
C GLY A 169 18.00 16.76 -8.36
N THR A 170 17.13 15.80 -8.03
CA THR A 170 16.41 14.94 -8.98
C THR A 170 14.91 14.94 -8.72
N ALA A 171 14.12 14.76 -9.78
CA ALA A 171 12.69 14.57 -9.70
C ALA A 171 12.26 13.39 -10.56
N ASP A 172 11.39 12.57 -10.00
CA ASP A 172 10.85 11.37 -10.63
C ASP A 172 9.32 11.39 -10.47
N LEU A 173 8.65 11.58 -11.58
CA LEU A 173 7.20 11.67 -11.71
C LEU A 173 6.64 10.39 -12.36
N GLY A 174 7.47 9.37 -12.54
CA GLY A 174 7.12 8.10 -13.17
C GLY A 174 8.02 7.74 -14.35
N GLU A 175 8.31 6.44 -14.47
CA GLU A 175 9.12 5.82 -15.51
C GLU A 175 8.38 4.59 -16.07
N TYR A 176 8.39 4.43 -17.39
CA TYR A 176 7.86 3.31 -18.13
C TYR A 176 9.00 2.33 -18.46
N GLY A 177 9.05 1.22 -17.72
CA GLY A 177 10.05 0.15 -17.91
C GLY A 177 9.42 -1.25 -17.90
N TYR A 178 10.03 -2.19 -18.64
CA TYR A 178 9.55 -3.57 -18.81
C TYR A 178 9.50 -4.42 -17.52
N SER A 179 10.09 -3.94 -16.42
CA SER A 179 10.20 -4.70 -15.16
C SER A 179 9.79 -3.91 -13.91
N SER A 180 9.33 -2.66 -14.04
CA SER A 180 9.04 -1.82 -12.88
C SER A 180 7.79 -0.97 -13.11
N TYR A 181 6.75 -1.23 -12.32
CA TYR A 181 5.45 -0.56 -12.30
C TYR A 181 5.53 0.85 -11.67
N LEU A 182 6.55 1.63 -12.06
CA LEU A 182 6.82 2.98 -11.56
C LEU A 182 6.05 4.04 -12.33
N GLU A 183 4.80 3.77 -12.69
CA GLU A 183 4.01 4.70 -13.50
C GLU A 183 3.63 5.94 -12.68
N GLY A 184 3.70 7.11 -13.31
CA GLY A 184 3.34 8.36 -12.66
C GLY A 184 1.86 8.44 -12.31
N GLN A 185 1.01 8.21 -13.30
CA GLN A 185 -0.45 8.35 -13.25
C GLN A 185 -0.94 9.62 -12.55
N ASN A 186 -0.15 10.69 -12.59
CA ASN A 186 -0.54 12.00 -12.08
C ASN A 186 -1.39 12.70 -13.14
N ASN A 187 -2.37 13.47 -12.68
CA ASN A 187 -3.16 14.37 -13.51
C ASN A 187 -2.60 15.79 -13.39
N PHE A 188 -1.88 16.23 -14.41
CA PHE A 188 -1.36 17.58 -14.55
C PHE A 188 -2.30 18.38 -15.45
N ILE A 189 -3.21 19.14 -14.83
CA ILE A 189 -4.18 19.95 -15.56
C ILE A 189 -3.57 21.30 -15.87
N LYS A 190 -2.99 21.38 -17.07
CA LYS A 190 -2.35 22.57 -17.59
C LYS A 190 -3.31 23.77 -17.64
N ASN A 191 -2.83 24.92 -17.17
CA ASN A 191 -3.41 26.23 -17.46
C ASN A 191 -2.37 27.33 -17.78
N SER A 192 -1.06 27.03 -17.70
CA SER A 192 0.04 27.92 -18.10
C SER A 192 1.20 27.13 -18.74
N THR A 193 2.13 27.80 -19.43
CA THR A 193 3.36 27.20 -19.99
C THR A 193 4.61 27.96 -19.54
N PRO A 194 5.71 27.26 -19.19
CA PRO A 194 5.84 25.79 -19.14
C PRO A 194 5.04 25.18 -17.98
N VAL A 195 4.53 23.96 -18.19
CA VAL A 195 3.85 23.14 -17.18
C VAL A 195 4.86 22.62 -16.16
N ILE A 196 5.99 22.11 -16.66
CA ILE A 196 7.14 21.70 -15.83
C ILE A 196 8.37 22.46 -16.31
N ALA A 197 9.14 23.01 -15.36
CA ALA A 197 10.49 23.45 -15.66
C ALA A 197 11.52 22.68 -14.82
N ASN A 198 12.56 22.24 -15.51
CA ASN A 198 13.74 21.60 -15.00
C ASN A 198 14.94 22.48 -15.34
N SER A 199 15.58 23.04 -14.32
CA SER A 199 16.83 23.81 -14.45
C SER A 199 18.04 23.01 -13.95
N THR A 200 17.90 21.69 -13.79
CA THR A 200 18.98 20.79 -13.37
C THR A 200 19.66 20.13 -14.58
N ALA A 201 20.80 19.50 -14.33
CA ALA A 201 21.49 18.68 -15.33
C ALA A 201 20.88 17.28 -15.52
N ASN A 202 20.02 16.84 -14.59
CA ASN A 202 19.40 15.51 -14.63
C ASN A 202 18.08 15.58 -15.39
N GLU A 203 17.76 14.54 -16.17
CA GLU A 203 16.44 14.41 -16.78
C GLU A 203 15.36 14.17 -15.71
N ILE A 204 14.19 14.77 -15.89
CA ILE A 204 12.99 14.41 -15.12
C ILE A 204 12.27 13.27 -15.85
N LEU A 205 12.11 12.14 -15.18
CA LEU A 205 11.25 11.05 -15.64
C LEU A 205 9.80 11.42 -15.32
N ALA A 206 8.94 11.51 -16.33
CA ALA A 206 7.55 11.94 -16.21
C ALA A 206 6.61 11.17 -17.14
N GLU A 207 6.92 9.91 -17.37
CA GLU A 207 6.14 9.02 -18.22
C GLU A 207 4.86 8.55 -17.50
N LYS A 208 3.88 8.11 -18.29
CA LYS A 208 2.57 7.64 -17.82
C LYS A 208 1.81 8.65 -16.96
N ASN A 209 1.98 9.94 -17.24
CA ASN A 209 1.18 11.01 -16.65
C ASN A 209 0.12 11.53 -17.65
N TYR A 210 -0.99 12.05 -17.14
CA TYR A 210 -1.98 12.76 -17.93
C TYR A 210 -1.69 14.26 -17.91
N TRP A 211 -1.63 14.87 -19.09
CA TRP A 211 -1.22 16.28 -19.26
C TRP A 211 -2.36 17.23 -19.66
N ASN A 212 -3.62 16.78 -19.55
CA ASN A 212 -4.79 17.52 -20.05
C ASN A 212 -4.74 17.77 -21.57
N GLY A 213 -4.35 16.73 -22.31
CA GLY A 213 -4.20 16.74 -23.76
C GLY A 213 -2.89 16.10 -24.20
N THR A 214 -2.58 16.21 -25.49
CA THR A 214 -1.31 15.73 -26.05
C THR A 214 -0.17 16.67 -25.66
N PRO A 215 0.82 16.20 -24.84
CA PRO A 215 1.94 17.03 -24.44
C PRO A 215 2.75 17.51 -25.66
N GLN A 216 3.26 18.73 -25.57
CA GLN A 216 4.13 19.34 -26.58
C GLN A 216 5.44 19.75 -25.92
N THR A 217 6.54 19.78 -26.66
CA THR A 217 7.85 20.20 -26.14
C THR A 217 7.82 21.58 -25.49
N SER A 218 6.99 22.51 -26.00
CA SER A 218 6.80 23.85 -25.42
C SER A 218 6.14 23.88 -24.03
N TRP A 219 5.59 22.75 -23.58
CA TRP A 219 5.02 22.63 -22.24
C TRP A 219 6.10 22.36 -21.20
N PHE A 220 7.32 22.10 -21.64
CA PHE A 220 8.43 21.73 -20.78
C PHE A 220 9.59 22.69 -21.00
N ALA A 221 10.28 23.05 -19.93
CA ALA A 221 11.55 23.75 -20.00
C ALA A 221 12.63 22.86 -19.38
N GLY A 222 13.70 22.56 -20.11
CA GLY A 222 14.74 21.61 -19.69
C GLY A 222 14.52 20.18 -20.22
N SER A 223 15.28 19.22 -19.69
CA SER A 223 15.19 17.79 -20.07
C SER A 223 14.11 17.08 -19.24
N ILE A 224 13.07 16.60 -19.93
CA ILE A 224 11.93 15.87 -19.37
C ILE A 224 11.61 14.70 -20.33
N SER A 225 11.60 13.47 -19.82
CA SER A 225 11.01 12.32 -20.53
C SER A 225 9.55 12.20 -20.15
N TYR A 226 8.62 12.31 -21.11
CA TYR A 226 7.17 12.29 -20.83
C TYR A 226 6.40 11.30 -21.70
N ASP A 227 7.06 10.58 -22.61
CA ASP A 227 6.46 9.60 -23.51
C ASP A 227 6.85 8.18 -23.08
N PRO A 228 5.90 7.24 -22.92
CA PRO A 228 4.47 7.38 -23.21
C PRO A 228 3.72 8.23 -22.19
N TYR A 229 2.71 8.97 -22.62
CA TYR A 229 1.77 9.69 -21.74
C TYR A 229 0.38 9.02 -21.70
N LEU A 230 -0.46 9.39 -20.72
CA LEU A 230 -1.84 8.90 -20.62
C LEU A 230 -2.78 9.69 -21.55
N SER A 231 -3.65 8.98 -22.28
CA SER A 231 -4.65 9.59 -23.17
C SER A 231 -5.85 10.18 -22.44
N SER A 232 -6.12 9.74 -21.21
CA SER A 232 -7.19 10.24 -20.35
C SER A 232 -6.71 10.45 -18.91
N ALA A 233 -7.41 11.31 -18.19
CA ALA A 233 -7.18 11.54 -16.77
C ALA A 233 -7.40 10.24 -15.98
N ASN A 234 -6.53 9.97 -15.00
CA ASN A 234 -6.82 8.91 -14.04
C ASN A 234 -7.90 9.40 -13.06
N SER A 235 -9.04 8.71 -13.00
CA SER A 235 -10.16 9.11 -12.15
C SER A 235 -9.84 9.02 -10.64
N SER A 236 -8.84 8.22 -10.26
CA SER A 236 -8.41 8.03 -8.87
C SER A 236 -7.35 9.05 -8.42
N ALA A 237 -6.94 9.97 -9.31
CA ALA A 237 -5.98 11.00 -8.93
C ALA A 237 -6.63 12.12 -8.11
N GLY A 238 -5.87 12.66 -7.17
CA GLY A 238 -6.29 13.68 -6.23
C GLY A 238 -6.62 13.12 -4.85
N SER A 239 -6.76 14.05 -3.89
CA SER A 239 -7.07 13.76 -2.50
C SER A 239 -8.47 13.19 -2.35
N THR A 240 -8.63 12.25 -1.42
CA THR A 240 -9.92 11.73 -0.96
C THR A 240 -10.82 12.82 -0.38
N LEU A 241 -10.24 13.92 0.12
CA LEU A 241 -10.95 15.08 0.66
C LEU A 241 -11.51 15.99 -0.44
N ASP A 242 -10.93 15.94 -1.63
CA ASP A 242 -11.40 16.67 -2.81
C ASP A 242 -12.25 15.76 -3.67
N LYS A 243 -13.45 15.42 -3.19
CA LYS A 243 -14.40 14.64 -3.99
C LYS A 243 -15.64 15.44 -4.34
N ASN A 244 -15.47 16.23 -5.39
CA ASN A 244 -16.41 16.24 -6.51
C ASN A 244 -15.79 15.49 -7.72
N LEU A 245 -15.26 14.29 -7.49
CA LEU A 245 -14.83 13.36 -8.54
C LEU A 245 -15.51 12.03 -8.26
N GLY A 246 -16.43 11.62 -9.14
CA GLY A 246 -17.33 10.48 -9.00
C GLY A 246 -16.67 9.09 -8.97
N VAL A 247 -15.62 8.91 -8.18
CA VAL A 247 -15.07 7.59 -7.81
C VAL A 247 -15.74 7.14 -6.53
N GLU A 248 -16.41 5.99 -6.63
CA GLU A 248 -17.04 5.28 -5.51
C GLU A 248 -16.04 5.13 -4.35
N SER A 249 -16.43 5.58 -3.15
CA SER A 249 -15.52 5.65 -1.98
C SER A 249 -15.04 4.29 -1.48
N ASP A 250 -15.84 3.25 -1.70
CA ASP A 250 -15.51 1.85 -1.44
C ASP A 250 -14.33 1.34 -2.30
N LYS A 251 -14.30 1.68 -3.60
CA LYS A 251 -13.19 1.32 -4.51
C LYS A 251 -11.86 1.90 -4.02
N LEU A 252 -11.93 3.10 -3.45
CA LEU A 252 -10.76 3.81 -2.95
C LEU A 252 -10.20 3.16 -1.69
N LEU A 253 -11.06 2.71 -0.78
CA LEU A 253 -10.65 1.94 0.40
C LEU A 253 -10.02 0.61 0.00
N LEU A 254 -10.56 -0.06 -1.03
CA LEU A 254 -9.97 -1.30 -1.52
C LEU A 254 -8.54 -1.05 -2.00
N ALA A 255 -8.35 -0.01 -2.82
CA ALA A 255 -7.03 0.36 -3.32
C ALA A 255 -6.05 0.70 -2.18
N GLU A 256 -6.50 1.47 -1.17
CA GLU A 256 -5.69 1.80 0.00
C GLU A 256 -5.30 0.56 0.82
N ALA A 257 -6.22 -0.37 1.03
CA ALA A 257 -5.96 -1.60 1.75
C ALA A 257 -4.92 -2.48 1.02
N THR A 258 -5.08 -2.65 -0.29
CA THR A 258 -4.11 -3.38 -1.13
C THR A 258 -2.74 -2.71 -1.10
N GLU A 259 -2.69 -1.38 -1.16
CA GLU A 259 -1.43 -0.64 -1.07
C GLU A 259 -0.71 -0.87 0.26
N LEU A 260 -1.43 -0.92 1.38
CA LEU A 260 -0.84 -1.23 2.69
C LEU A 260 -0.34 -2.68 2.75
N SER A 261 -1.02 -3.62 2.09
CA SER A 261 -0.58 -5.01 1.98
C SER A 261 0.76 -5.09 1.26
N ASP A 262 0.88 -4.41 0.11
CA ASP A 262 2.11 -4.35 -0.69
C ASP A 262 3.27 -3.69 0.06
N MET A 263 2.97 -2.78 0.98
CA MET A 263 3.95 -2.15 1.88
C MET A 263 4.38 -3.04 3.06
N LYS A 264 3.86 -4.27 3.16
CA LYS A 264 4.00 -5.13 4.34
C LYS A 264 3.48 -4.47 5.62
N SER A 265 2.57 -3.51 5.50
CA SER A 265 1.85 -2.90 6.62
C SER A 265 0.58 -3.70 6.87
N LEU A 266 0.77 -4.94 7.29
CA LEU A 266 -0.27 -5.97 7.20
C LEU A 266 -1.44 -5.73 8.14
N VAL A 267 -1.16 -5.23 9.35
CA VAL A 267 -2.19 -4.84 10.33
C VAL A 267 -3.06 -3.72 9.75
N SER A 268 -2.46 -2.64 9.28
CA SER A 268 -3.17 -1.50 8.69
C SER A 268 -3.95 -1.90 7.44
N SER A 269 -3.40 -2.81 6.63
CA SER A 269 -4.07 -3.36 5.45
C SER A 269 -5.33 -4.14 5.83
N SER A 270 -5.22 -5.06 6.80
CA SER A 270 -6.34 -5.82 7.33
C SER A 270 -7.43 -4.90 7.89
N GLU A 271 -7.03 -3.88 8.66
CA GLU A 271 -7.96 -2.87 9.19
C GLU A 271 -8.71 -2.15 8.07
N LYS A 272 -8.05 -1.81 6.95
CA LYS A 272 -8.68 -1.14 5.82
C LYS A 272 -9.62 -2.04 5.02
N PHE A 273 -9.29 -3.31 4.82
CA PHE A 273 -10.22 -4.27 4.21
C PHE A 273 -11.48 -4.46 5.06
N LYS A 274 -11.31 -4.58 6.38
CA LYS A 274 -12.44 -4.68 7.33
C LYS A 274 -13.26 -3.39 7.36
N GLN A 275 -12.60 -2.23 7.31
CA GLN A 275 -13.25 -0.92 7.21
C GLN A 275 -14.14 -0.84 5.97
N LEU A 276 -13.66 -1.30 4.81
CA LEU A 276 -14.46 -1.32 3.58
C LEU A 276 -15.76 -2.12 3.77
N ILE A 277 -15.66 -3.33 4.32
CA ILE A 277 -16.83 -4.21 4.54
C ILE A 277 -17.81 -3.56 5.53
N ALA A 278 -17.30 -2.95 6.61
CA ALA A 278 -18.13 -2.33 7.63
C ALA A 278 -18.83 -1.03 7.16
N GLU A 279 -18.14 -0.17 6.40
CA GLU A 279 -18.68 1.11 5.95
C GLU A 279 -19.51 1.01 4.66
N TYR A 280 -19.21 0.02 3.81
CA TYR A 280 -19.85 -0.17 2.51
C TYR A 280 -20.31 -1.63 2.35
N PRO A 281 -21.24 -2.11 3.19
CA PRO A 281 -21.62 -3.52 3.21
C PRO A 281 -22.20 -3.98 1.87
N GLU A 282 -22.92 -3.13 1.15
CA GLU A 282 -23.45 -3.43 -0.20
C GLU A 282 -22.43 -3.27 -1.34
N SER A 283 -21.16 -2.97 -1.03
CA SER A 283 -20.14 -2.77 -2.05
C SER A 283 -19.88 -4.04 -2.87
N LYS A 284 -19.82 -3.90 -4.20
CA LYS A 284 -19.32 -4.97 -5.09
C LYS A 284 -17.87 -5.37 -4.82
N TYR A 285 -17.13 -4.56 -4.05
CA TYR A 285 -15.74 -4.82 -3.66
C TYR A 285 -15.61 -5.53 -2.31
N ALA A 286 -16.67 -5.62 -1.50
CA ALA A 286 -16.60 -6.18 -0.15
C ALA A 286 -16.20 -7.67 -0.14
N GLY A 287 -16.65 -8.46 -1.11
CA GLY A 287 -16.23 -9.84 -1.28
C GLY A 287 -14.73 -10.00 -1.57
N LEU A 288 -14.15 -9.11 -2.40
CA LEU A 288 -12.71 -9.10 -2.66
C LEU A 288 -11.94 -8.70 -1.40
N ALA A 289 -12.43 -7.70 -0.67
CA ALA A 289 -11.79 -7.21 0.54
C ALA A 289 -11.64 -8.33 1.59
N ILE A 290 -12.69 -9.12 1.83
CA ILE A 290 -12.60 -10.24 2.79
C ILE A 290 -11.66 -11.34 2.28
N ALA A 291 -11.68 -11.65 0.98
CA ALA A 291 -10.81 -12.67 0.41
C ALA A 291 -9.33 -12.29 0.54
N TRP A 292 -8.99 -11.03 0.26
CA TRP A 292 -7.62 -10.52 0.35
C TRP A 292 -7.16 -10.37 1.80
N ASP A 293 -8.04 -9.92 2.69
CA ASP A 293 -7.75 -9.87 4.13
C ASP A 293 -7.43 -11.25 4.70
N MET A 294 -8.21 -12.28 4.36
CA MET A 294 -7.96 -13.63 4.87
C MET A 294 -6.72 -14.27 4.26
N SER A 295 -6.46 -14.03 2.97
CA SER A 295 -5.20 -14.45 2.33
C SER A 295 -3.99 -13.87 3.05
N LEU A 296 -4.07 -12.59 3.41
CA LEU A 296 -3.04 -11.90 4.18
C LEU A 296 -2.87 -12.49 5.59
N ASN A 297 -3.97 -12.75 6.29
CA ASN A 297 -3.92 -13.36 7.62
C ASN A 297 -3.36 -14.79 7.55
N LYS A 298 -3.65 -15.56 6.49
CA LYS A 298 -3.07 -16.89 6.26
C LYS A 298 -1.56 -16.82 6.03
N SER A 299 -1.07 -15.90 5.20
CA SER A 299 0.39 -15.77 4.97
C SER A 299 1.18 -15.44 6.23
N GLU A 300 0.55 -14.77 7.20
CA GLU A 300 1.16 -14.43 8.49
C GLU A 300 0.91 -15.47 9.60
N GLY A 301 0.26 -16.59 9.30
CA GLY A 301 -0.11 -17.60 10.28
C GLY A 301 -1.17 -17.14 11.29
N ASN A 302 -1.90 -16.07 10.98
CA ASN A 302 -2.91 -15.45 11.84
C ASN A 302 -4.34 -15.84 11.47
N LEU A 303 -4.56 -16.72 10.48
CA LEU A 303 -5.90 -17.08 9.99
C LEU A 303 -6.83 -17.56 11.12
N TYR A 304 -6.34 -18.39 12.05
CA TYR A 304 -7.16 -18.91 13.16
C TYR A 304 -7.75 -17.80 14.05
N SER A 305 -7.02 -16.68 14.22
CA SER A 305 -7.51 -15.53 14.98
C SER A 305 -8.71 -14.83 14.34
N GLN A 306 -8.98 -15.09 13.06
CA GLN A 306 -10.08 -14.50 12.30
C GLN A 306 -11.37 -15.35 12.35
N LYS A 307 -11.38 -16.49 13.07
CA LYS A 307 -12.52 -17.41 13.14
C LYS A 307 -13.84 -16.72 13.51
N GLU A 308 -13.83 -15.92 14.58
CA GLU A 308 -15.04 -15.20 15.03
C GLU A 308 -15.50 -14.16 13.99
N TYR A 309 -14.56 -13.44 13.38
CA TYR A 309 -14.85 -12.46 12.34
C TYR A 309 -15.51 -13.13 11.13
N LEU A 310 -14.98 -14.26 10.67
CA LEU A 310 -15.56 -15.02 9.57
C LEU A 310 -16.94 -15.58 9.91
N MET A 311 -17.11 -16.17 11.11
CA MET A 311 -18.40 -16.70 11.58
C MET A 311 -19.48 -15.62 11.65
N ASN A 312 -19.13 -14.39 11.98
CA ASN A 312 -20.08 -13.28 11.95
C ASN A 312 -20.47 -12.89 10.51
N ASN A 313 -19.53 -12.99 9.57
CA ASN A 313 -19.74 -12.59 8.18
C ASN A 313 -20.47 -13.63 7.31
N ILE A 314 -20.69 -14.87 7.77
CA ILE A 314 -21.54 -15.84 7.04
C ILE A 314 -23.01 -15.38 6.94
N LYS A 315 -23.43 -14.42 7.77
CA LYS A 315 -24.78 -13.81 7.77
C LYS A 315 -24.80 -12.41 7.15
N HIS A 316 -23.70 -11.96 6.57
CA HIS A 316 -23.57 -10.62 5.99
C HIS A 316 -24.61 -10.39 4.88
N GLU A 317 -25.10 -9.17 4.66
CA GLU A 317 -26.12 -8.88 3.63
C GLU A 317 -25.61 -9.07 2.19
N ASN A 318 -24.35 -8.72 1.97
CA ASN A 318 -23.63 -8.98 0.72
C ASN A 318 -23.33 -10.47 0.49
N LYS A 319 -23.83 -11.01 -0.62
CA LYS A 319 -23.63 -12.40 -1.01
C LYS A 319 -22.16 -12.79 -1.11
N LEU A 320 -21.32 -11.98 -1.76
CA LEU A 320 -19.92 -12.30 -1.97
C LEU A 320 -19.13 -12.35 -0.64
N VAL A 321 -19.50 -11.52 0.34
CA VAL A 321 -18.89 -11.56 1.68
C VAL A 321 -19.24 -12.86 2.39
N ARG A 322 -20.50 -13.29 2.36
CA ARG A 322 -20.92 -14.58 2.96
C ARG A 322 -20.18 -15.75 2.32
N GLU A 323 -20.14 -15.77 1.00
CA GLU A 323 -19.54 -16.85 0.20
C GLU A 323 -18.05 -17.00 0.48
N ASN A 324 -17.30 -15.89 0.44
CA ASN A 324 -15.87 -15.92 0.78
C ASN A 324 -15.64 -16.24 2.25
N SER A 325 -16.53 -15.83 3.16
CA SER A 325 -16.41 -16.20 4.57
C SER A 325 -16.52 -17.71 4.79
N LEU A 326 -17.44 -18.37 4.07
CA LEU A 326 -17.60 -19.83 4.14
C LEU A 326 -16.36 -20.55 3.59
N LEU A 327 -15.83 -20.11 2.44
CA LEU A 327 -14.60 -20.69 1.86
C LEU A 327 -13.42 -20.58 2.85
N TRP A 328 -13.21 -19.40 3.44
CA TRP A 328 -12.12 -19.20 4.39
C TRP A 328 -12.32 -19.92 5.73
N LEU A 329 -13.57 -20.11 6.18
CA LEU A 329 -13.86 -20.95 7.35
C LEU A 329 -13.53 -22.41 7.11
N GLU A 330 -13.91 -22.95 5.94
CA GLU A 330 -13.56 -24.30 5.55
C GLU A 330 -12.03 -24.47 5.54
N THR A 331 -11.29 -23.57 4.89
CA THR A 331 -9.81 -23.59 4.88
C THR A 331 -9.23 -23.53 6.31
N LEU A 332 -9.78 -22.67 7.16
CA LEU A 332 -9.33 -22.52 8.56
C LEU A 332 -9.51 -23.83 9.35
N HIS A 333 -10.68 -24.45 9.26
CA HIS A 333 -10.95 -25.73 9.90
C HIS A 333 -10.08 -26.85 9.32
N SER A 334 -9.88 -26.84 8.01
CA SER A 334 -9.05 -27.83 7.31
C SER A 334 -7.59 -27.77 7.77
N GLU A 335 -6.99 -26.59 7.84
CA GLU A 335 -5.62 -26.39 8.32
C GLU A 335 -5.45 -26.67 9.83
N ALA A 336 -6.51 -26.50 10.62
CA ALA A 336 -6.53 -26.84 12.05
C ALA A 336 -6.68 -28.36 12.31
N GLY A 337 -6.91 -29.17 11.27
CA GLY A 337 -7.21 -30.60 11.40
C GLY A 337 -8.63 -30.88 11.92
N GLU A 338 -9.52 -29.90 11.89
CA GLU A 338 -10.90 -29.98 12.35
C GLU A 338 -11.82 -30.52 11.23
N VAL A 339 -11.51 -31.71 10.69
CA VAL A 339 -12.15 -32.30 9.48
C VAL A 339 -13.68 -32.24 9.50
N LYS A 340 -14.30 -32.59 10.64
CA LYS A 340 -15.77 -32.58 10.78
C LYS A 340 -16.36 -31.18 10.71
N GLU A 341 -15.65 -30.17 11.21
CA GLU A 341 -16.11 -28.80 11.14
C GLU A 341 -15.97 -28.25 9.71
N ALA A 342 -14.88 -28.59 9.01
CA ALA A 342 -14.74 -28.29 7.58
C ALA A 342 -15.90 -28.91 6.76
N GLU A 343 -16.23 -30.18 7.03
CA GLU A 343 -17.38 -30.84 6.42
C GLU A 343 -18.71 -30.14 6.73
N ASN A 344 -18.92 -29.71 7.97
CA ASN A 344 -20.12 -28.94 8.36
C ASN A 344 -20.23 -27.65 7.55
N ILE A 345 -19.13 -26.93 7.31
CA ILE A 345 -19.12 -25.71 6.49
C ILE A 345 -19.50 -26.01 5.04
N VAL A 346 -18.95 -27.07 4.45
CA VAL A 346 -19.28 -27.51 3.08
C VAL A 346 -20.79 -27.76 2.92
N GLN A 347 -21.41 -28.38 3.93
CA GLN A 347 -22.84 -28.71 3.96
C GLN A 347 -23.76 -27.48 4.07
N LEU A 348 -23.24 -26.29 4.42
CA LEU A 348 -24.03 -25.05 4.44
C LEU A 348 -24.35 -24.50 3.04
N THR A 349 -23.74 -25.04 2.00
CA THR A 349 -23.92 -24.60 0.61
C THR A 349 -24.46 -25.72 -0.28
N SER A 350 -25.26 -25.35 -1.28
CA SER A 350 -25.75 -26.31 -2.27
C SER A 350 -24.65 -26.62 -3.29
N PRO A 351 -24.43 -27.89 -3.69
CA PRO A 351 -23.48 -28.23 -4.75
C PRO A 351 -23.86 -27.64 -6.11
N GLU A 352 -25.13 -27.25 -6.31
CA GLU A 352 -25.62 -26.59 -7.54
C GLU A 352 -25.15 -25.14 -7.66
N GLU A 353 -24.82 -24.48 -6.54
CA GLU A 353 -24.33 -23.11 -6.52
C GLU A 353 -22.82 -23.07 -6.83
N THR A 354 -22.38 -22.02 -7.52
CA THR A 354 -20.96 -21.83 -7.87
C THR A 354 -20.04 -21.90 -6.65
N ILE A 355 -20.39 -21.19 -5.57
CA ILE A 355 -19.62 -21.23 -4.33
C ILE A 355 -19.62 -22.62 -3.68
N GLY A 356 -20.73 -23.35 -3.75
CA GLY A 356 -20.83 -24.66 -3.13
C GLY A 356 -20.01 -25.71 -3.89
N THR A 357 -19.82 -25.53 -5.19
CA THR A 357 -18.85 -26.29 -5.97
C THR A 357 -17.41 -25.93 -5.58
N GLU A 358 -17.09 -24.63 -5.48
CA GLU A 358 -15.74 -24.16 -5.14
C GLU A 358 -15.28 -24.64 -3.75
N ILE A 359 -16.13 -24.51 -2.74
CA ILE A 359 -15.84 -24.99 -1.38
C ILE A 359 -15.66 -26.51 -1.34
N ARG A 360 -16.46 -27.28 -2.11
CA ARG A 360 -16.30 -28.74 -2.20
C ARG A 360 -15.01 -29.14 -2.91
N LEU A 361 -14.61 -28.41 -3.95
CA LEU A 361 -13.32 -28.64 -4.62
C LEU A 361 -12.16 -28.39 -3.65
N ASN A 362 -12.22 -27.32 -2.86
CA ASN A 362 -11.20 -27.04 -1.84
C ASN A 362 -11.16 -28.13 -0.76
N TYR A 363 -12.33 -28.51 -0.21
CA TYR A 363 -12.43 -29.57 0.79
C TYR A 363 -11.94 -30.92 0.27
N ALA A 364 -12.26 -31.30 -0.98
CA ALA A 364 -11.77 -32.54 -1.59
C ALA A 364 -10.25 -32.51 -1.80
N ASN A 365 -9.69 -31.34 -2.16
CA ASN A 365 -8.25 -31.14 -2.22
C ASN A 365 -7.59 -31.35 -0.84
N ASP A 366 -8.21 -30.85 0.22
CA ASP A 366 -7.69 -30.97 1.58
C ASP A 366 -7.83 -32.41 2.11
N LEU A 367 -8.94 -33.10 1.82
CA LEU A 367 -9.10 -34.54 2.06
C LEU A 367 -7.97 -35.36 1.42
N LEU A 368 -7.58 -35.04 0.18
CA LEU A 368 -6.48 -35.72 -0.50
C LEU A 368 -5.11 -35.38 0.09
N ASN A 369 -4.82 -34.08 0.23
CA ASN A 369 -3.46 -33.61 0.45
C ASN A 369 -3.09 -33.41 1.92
N LEU A 370 -4.07 -33.10 2.78
CA LEU A 370 -3.86 -32.91 4.22
C LEU A 370 -4.24 -34.15 5.02
N TYR A 371 -5.31 -34.85 4.63
CA TYR A 371 -5.88 -35.95 5.43
C TYR A 371 -5.64 -37.35 4.87
N ASN A 372 -5.20 -37.46 3.61
CA ASN A 372 -5.02 -38.73 2.91
C ASN A 372 -6.30 -39.61 2.87
N GLU A 373 -7.47 -38.97 2.80
CA GLU A 373 -8.79 -39.61 2.74
C GLU A 373 -9.30 -39.71 1.28
N LYS A 374 -8.59 -40.51 0.46
CA LYS A 374 -8.84 -40.61 -0.98
C LYS A 374 -10.26 -41.01 -1.36
N GLU A 375 -10.84 -41.97 -0.64
CA GLU A 375 -12.20 -42.46 -0.92
C GLU A 375 -13.24 -41.36 -0.71
N LYS A 376 -13.15 -40.60 0.40
CA LYS A 376 -14.06 -39.48 0.66
C LYS A 376 -13.88 -38.33 -0.33
N ALA A 377 -12.65 -38.02 -0.70
CA ALA A 377 -12.41 -37.00 -1.73
C ALA A 377 -13.06 -37.39 -3.07
N GLU A 378 -13.00 -38.67 -3.45
CA GLU A 378 -13.67 -39.17 -4.65
C GLU A 378 -15.20 -39.10 -4.55
N GLU A 379 -15.77 -39.37 -3.38
CA GLU A 379 -17.20 -39.16 -3.13
C GLU A 379 -17.60 -37.69 -3.34
N VAL A 380 -16.80 -36.73 -2.83
CA VAL A 380 -17.05 -35.29 -3.01
C VAL A 380 -16.93 -34.88 -4.48
N PHE A 381 -15.94 -35.39 -5.22
CA PHE A 381 -15.83 -35.13 -6.66
C PHE A 381 -17.02 -35.66 -7.45
N ASN A 382 -17.47 -36.87 -7.14
CA ASN A 382 -18.65 -37.47 -7.77
C ASN A 382 -19.92 -36.67 -7.47
N ASP A 383 -20.06 -36.15 -6.24
CA ASP A 383 -21.16 -35.26 -5.87
C ASP A 383 -21.14 -33.97 -6.69
N ILE A 384 -19.99 -33.30 -6.83
CA ILE A 384 -19.85 -32.11 -7.68
C ILE A 384 -20.28 -32.40 -9.12
N LEU A 385 -19.74 -33.47 -9.73
CA LEU A 385 -19.99 -33.83 -11.13
C LEU A 385 -21.43 -34.22 -11.41
N LYS A 386 -22.19 -34.61 -10.39
CA LYS A 386 -23.63 -34.89 -10.51
C LYS A 386 -24.44 -33.61 -10.74
N TYR A 387 -24.04 -32.49 -10.16
CA TYR A 387 -24.80 -31.23 -10.18
C TYR A 387 -24.22 -30.19 -11.14
N ASN A 388 -22.89 -30.11 -11.26
CA ASN A 388 -22.19 -29.11 -12.06
C ASN A 388 -21.11 -29.77 -12.93
N LYS A 389 -21.54 -30.48 -13.98
CA LYS A 389 -20.60 -31.06 -14.94
C LYS A 389 -20.19 -30.04 -16.00
N SER A 390 -18.91 -29.72 -16.07
CA SER A 390 -18.30 -28.94 -17.13
C SER A 390 -16.86 -29.40 -17.38
N ASP A 391 -16.33 -29.11 -18.58
CA ASP A 391 -14.95 -29.42 -18.93
C ASP A 391 -13.96 -28.72 -17.97
N ASP A 392 -14.28 -27.53 -17.49
CA ASP A 392 -13.47 -26.78 -16.52
C ASP A 392 -13.41 -27.48 -15.16
N ILE A 393 -14.54 -28.00 -14.67
CA ILE A 393 -14.61 -28.72 -13.38
C ILE A 393 -13.89 -30.06 -13.50
N ASP A 394 -14.12 -30.80 -14.58
CA ASP A 394 -13.40 -32.06 -14.87
C ASP A 394 -11.87 -31.80 -14.91
N TYR A 395 -11.44 -30.71 -15.55
CA TYR A 395 -10.04 -30.30 -15.58
C TYR A 395 -9.50 -29.97 -14.18
N THR A 396 -10.20 -29.16 -13.38
CA THR A 396 -9.78 -28.83 -12.01
C THR A 396 -9.66 -30.06 -11.13
N ILE A 397 -10.61 -31.00 -11.19
CA ILE A 397 -10.56 -32.27 -10.44
C ILE A 397 -9.31 -33.08 -10.83
N ASN A 398 -9.01 -33.17 -12.14
CA ASN A 398 -7.82 -33.88 -12.61
C ASN A 398 -6.53 -33.23 -12.11
N VAL A 399 -6.44 -31.89 -12.13
CA VAL A 399 -5.29 -31.16 -11.59
C VAL A 399 -5.10 -31.43 -10.10
N ILE A 400 -6.17 -31.41 -9.29
CA ILE A 400 -6.11 -31.74 -7.86
C ILE A 400 -5.58 -33.17 -7.64
N LYS A 401 -6.09 -34.15 -8.40
CA LYS A 401 -5.65 -35.56 -8.32
C LYS A 401 -4.18 -35.72 -8.73
N GLU A 402 -3.73 -35.04 -9.78
CA GLU A 402 -2.35 -35.06 -10.24
C GLU A 402 -1.38 -34.49 -9.21
N MET A 403 -1.72 -33.35 -8.59
CA MET A 403 -0.91 -32.73 -7.55
C MET A 403 -0.75 -33.64 -6.32
N SER A 404 -1.81 -34.34 -5.91
CA SER A 404 -1.78 -35.31 -4.82
C SER A 404 -0.88 -36.53 -5.15
N ASN A 405 -0.97 -37.06 -6.38
CA ASN A 405 -0.10 -38.16 -6.79
C ASN A 405 1.38 -37.75 -6.88
N TYR A 406 1.65 -36.50 -7.28
CA TYR A 406 3.00 -35.95 -7.33
C TYR A 406 3.61 -35.82 -5.93
N SER A 407 2.85 -35.32 -4.95
CA SER A 407 3.30 -35.21 -3.56
C SER A 407 3.61 -36.59 -2.96
N GLU A 408 2.78 -37.59 -3.21
CA GLU A 408 3.01 -38.98 -2.77
C GLU A 408 4.26 -39.61 -3.39
N ASN A 409 4.49 -39.41 -4.69
CA ASN A 409 5.65 -39.97 -5.39
C ASN A 409 6.96 -39.34 -4.89
N ASN A 410 6.96 -38.03 -4.61
CA ASN A 410 8.11 -37.36 -4.00
C ASN A 410 8.35 -37.83 -2.55
N LEU A 411 7.30 -38.01 -1.75
CA LEU A 411 7.41 -38.59 -0.41
C LEU A 411 7.99 -40.02 -0.45
N LYS A 412 7.53 -40.87 -1.38
CA LYS A 412 8.09 -42.21 -1.59
C LYS A 412 9.54 -42.16 -2.05
N ASN A 413 9.90 -41.25 -2.94
CA ASN A 413 11.28 -41.07 -3.38
C ASN A 413 12.20 -40.65 -2.24
N ILE A 414 11.77 -39.72 -1.38
CA ILE A 414 12.51 -39.30 -0.18
C ILE A 414 12.63 -40.47 0.83
N GLN A 415 11.57 -41.23 1.05
CA GLN A 415 11.59 -42.39 1.94
C GLN A 415 12.45 -43.54 1.41
N ASN A 416 12.52 -43.73 0.09
CA ASN A 416 13.41 -44.70 -0.54
C ASN A 416 14.87 -44.25 -0.46
N LEU A 417 15.16 -42.96 -0.70
CA LEU A 417 16.47 -42.35 -0.43
C LEU A 417 16.90 -42.53 1.04
N ALA A 418 15.96 -42.44 1.99
CA ALA A 418 16.24 -42.67 3.41
C ALA A 418 16.44 -44.16 3.76
N LYS A 419 15.89 -45.10 2.98
CA LYS A 419 16.10 -46.54 3.14
C LYS A 419 17.39 -47.04 2.51
N ASP A 420 17.84 -46.40 1.43
CA ASP A 420 19.13 -46.68 0.78
C ASP A 420 20.33 -46.12 1.55
N ILE A 421 20.07 -45.22 2.52
CA ILE A 421 21.02 -44.90 3.59
C ILE A 421 20.87 -45.97 4.68
N GLU A 422 21.36 -47.18 4.42
CA GLU A 422 21.86 -48.01 5.51
C GLU A 422 22.97 -47.19 6.18
N ILE A 423 22.68 -46.67 7.38
CA ILE A 423 23.70 -46.05 8.23
C ILE A 423 24.71 -47.15 8.56
N GLY A 424 25.73 -47.28 7.71
CA GLY A 424 26.99 -47.89 8.10
C GLY A 424 27.44 -47.15 9.34
N THR A 425 27.47 -47.87 10.47
CA THR A 425 27.99 -47.35 11.73
C THR A 425 29.47 -47.02 11.55
N GLU A 426 29.80 -45.82 11.10
CA GLU A 426 31.15 -45.32 11.20
C GLU A 426 31.47 -45.02 12.67
N PRO A 427 32.63 -45.46 13.18
CA PRO A 427 32.96 -45.33 14.59
C PRO A 427 33.18 -43.86 14.95
N ILE A 428 32.56 -43.43 16.04
CA ILE A 428 32.76 -42.11 16.65
C ILE A 428 34.24 -41.96 17.02
N ILE A 429 34.96 -41.06 16.34
CA ILE A 429 36.37 -40.76 16.61
C ILE A 429 36.44 -39.85 17.86
N ASN A 430 36.84 -40.42 18.99
CA ASN A 430 36.87 -39.75 20.31
C ASN A 430 38.20 -39.03 20.65
N LYS A 431 39.03 -38.68 19.66
CA LYS A 431 40.30 -37.98 19.95
C LYS A 431 40.76 -37.10 18.79
N TYR A 432 40.99 -35.82 19.07
CA TYR A 432 41.67 -34.90 18.16
C TYR A 432 43.12 -34.74 18.62
N GLU A 433 44.09 -35.02 17.75
CA GLU A 433 45.48 -34.61 17.92
C GLU A 433 45.82 -33.58 16.83
N LEU A 434 46.35 -32.42 17.24
CA LEU A 434 46.79 -31.37 16.34
C LEU A 434 48.08 -31.81 15.65
N PHE A 435 48.07 -31.86 14.33
CA PHE A 435 49.28 -32.11 13.53
C PHE A 435 50.33 -31.02 13.81
N SER A 436 51.54 -31.45 14.14
CA SER A 436 52.67 -30.60 14.54
C SER A 436 53.18 -29.61 13.48
N ASN A 437 52.58 -29.59 12.29
CA ASN A 437 52.97 -28.73 11.18
C ASN A 437 51.90 -27.70 10.78
N TYR A 438 50.92 -27.42 11.64
CA TYR A 438 49.96 -26.34 11.37
C TYR A 438 50.65 -24.97 11.55
N PRO A 439 50.86 -24.17 10.48
CA PRO A 439 51.54 -22.89 10.60
C PRO A 439 50.61 -21.91 11.32
N ASN A 440 50.92 -21.60 12.58
CA ASN A 440 50.17 -20.66 13.38
C ASN A 440 50.78 -19.25 13.24
N PRO A 441 50.09 -18.28 12.61
CA PRO A 441 50.60 -16.91 12.42
C PRO A 441 50.66 -16.08 13.72
N PHE A 442 50.28 -16.65 14.87
CA PHE A 442 50.28 -15.98 16.17
C PHE A 442 51.28 -16.56 17.18
N ASN A 443 52.23 -17.40 16.75
CA ASN A 443 53.33 -17.87 17.61
C ASN A 443 54.60 -17.00 17.40
N PRO A 444 55.03 -16.18 18.38
CA PRO A 444 56.17 -15.27 18.23
C PRO A 444 57.56 -15.95 18.33
N ALA A 445 57.64 -17.26 18.14
CA ALA A 445 58.88 -18.04 18.22
C ALA A 445 59.23 -18.72 16.88
N THR A 446 59.38 -17.94 15.82
CA THR A 446 60.17 -18.30 14.63
C THR A 446 60.91 -17.05 14.17
N LYS A 447 62.21 -17.00 14.45
CA LYS A 447 63.17 -16.08 13.80
C LYS A 447 63.74 -16.77 12.57
#